data_AF-A0A923XFY4-F1
#
_entry.id   AF-A0A923XFY4-F1
#
_cell.length_a   1.000
_cell.length_b   1.000
_cell.length_c   1.000
_cell.angle_alpha   90.00
_cell.angle_beta   90.00
_cell.angle_gamma   90.00
#
_symmetry.space_group_name_H-M   'P 1'
#
loop_
_entity.id
_entity.type
_entity.pdbx_description
1 polymer ?
#
loop_
_entity_poly.entity_id
_entity_poly.type
_entity_poly.pdbx_seq_one_letter_code
_entity_poly.pdbx_strand_id
1 'polypeptide(L)'
;MNFTELLFNSTALFLDFDGTLVDIAEQPQDVKVPFALVPTLRSLHHYLGGAVAVISGRPIDQIDDFLRPLRLAAAGVHGAERRSAGGELTLLATHPLDLVERAARKLAAQHAGLLVESKRGSLALHYRQAPELQDLCLAAMRDAVLDSPGITLLQGKMVVEAKPGGASKGRAIEDFLREPPFAGRTPLFVGDDVTDEVGFASVQRVGGMGVKVGEGATVAWQRIATPQRFRQELQDAVAARTGKAVR
;
A
#
# COMPACT_ATOMS: atom_id res chain seq x y z
N MET A 1 -20.75 4.98 -13.03
CA MET A 1 -21.00 4.61 -11.63
C MET A 1 -20.13 5.51 -10.76
N ASN A 2 -20.73 6.22 -9.82
CA ASN A 2 -20.03 7.13 -8.90
C ASN A 2 -19.46 6.30 -7.74
N PHE A 3 -18.26 6.61 -7.24
CA PHE A 3 -17.64 5.85 -6.14
C PHE A 3 -18.52 5.81 -4.88
N THR A 4 -19.33 6.84 -4.69
CA THR A 4 -20.35 6.94 -3.62
C THR A 4 -21.31 5.75 -3.62
N GLU A 5 -21.63 5.19 -4.79
CA GLU A 5 -22.55 4.06 -4.97
C GLU A 5 -21.91 2.73 -4.58
N LEU A 6 -20.59 2.69 -4.36
CA LEU A 6 -19.83 1.48 -4.02
C LEU A 6 -19.66 1.27 -2.51
N LEU A 7 -19.94 2.29 -1.70
CA LEU A 7 -19.68 2.30 -0.26
C LEU A 7 -20.95 1.98 0.56
N PHE A 8 -21.22 0.71 0.82
CA PHE A 8 -22.30 0.32 1.72
C PHE A 8 -21.78 0.09 3.14
N ASN A 9 -22.64 0.07 4.16
CA ASN A 9 -22.24 -0.31 5.52
C ASN A 9 -21.62 -1.73 5.56
N SER A 10 -21.94 -2.58 4.59
CA SER A 10 -21.37 -3.93 4.42
C SER A 10 -20.06 -3.94 3.62
N THR A 11 -19.48 -2.79 3.28
CA THR A 11 -18.20 -2.71 2.57
C THR A 11 -17.03 -2.82 3.54
N ALA A 12 -16.00 -3.57 3.14
CA ALA A 12 -14.66 -3.55 3.71
C ALA A 12 -13.76 -2.74 2.78
N LEU A 13 -13.33 -1.55 3.21
CA LEU A 13 -12.59 -0.61 2.39
C LEU A 13 -11.08 -0.75 2.62
N PHE A 14 -10.35 -1.07 1.56
CA PHE A 14 -8.90 -1.15 1.53
C PHE A 14 -8.37 -0.03 0.63
N LEU A 15 -7.38 0.70 1.13
CA LEU A 15 -6.87 1.90 0.46
C LEU A 15 -5.35 1.83 0.39
N ASP A 16 -4.79 1.85 -0.80
CA ASP A 16 -3.38 2.20 -0.94
C ASP A 16 -3.12 3.67 -0.56
N PHE A 17 -1.87 4.05 -0.32
CA PHE A 17 -1.48 5.35 0.17
C PHE A 17 -0.91 6.27 -0.92
N ASP A 18 0.32 6.04 -1.38
CA ASP A 18 1.02 6.88 -2.35
C ASP A 18 0.44 6.74 -3.75
N GLY A 19 0.13 7.84 -4.44
CA GLY A 19 -0.53 7.77 -5.74
C GLY A 19 -2.02 7.40 -5.67
N THR A 20 -2.54 7.13 -4.48
CA THR A 20 -3.95 6.83 -4.23
C THR A 20 -4.59 7.88 -3.31
N LEU A 21 -4.27 7.85 -2.01
CA LEU A 21 -4.76 8.82 -1.04
C LEU A 21 -3.98 10.13 -1.10
N VAL A 22 -2.69 10.06 -1.40
CA VAL A 22 -1.79 11.22 -1.52
C VAL A 22 -1.13 11.23 -2.88
N ASP A 23 -0.68 12.41 -3.31
CA ASP A 23 0.00 12.54 -4.60
C ASP A 23 1.44 12.01 -4.49
N ILE A 24 1.96 11.41 -5.57
CA ILE A 24 3.36 10.98 -5.62
C ILE A 24 4.27 12.22 -5.52
N ALA A 25 5.25 12.17 -4.63
CA ALA A 25 6.26 13.20 -4.48
C ALA A 25 7.62 12.73 -5.04
N GLU A 26 8.54 13.67 -5.27
CA GLU A 26 9.89 13.34 -5.74
C GLU A 26 10.68 12.52 -4.73
N GLN A 27 10.55 12.84 -3.44
CA GLN A 27 11.14 12.08 -2.35
C GLN A 27 10.06 11.60 -1.37
N PRO A 28 10.22 10.40 -0.75
CA PRO A 28 9.19 9.84 0.13
C PRO A 28 8.76 10.73 1.29
N GLN A 29 9.65 11.59 1.79
CA GLN A 29 9.39 12.55 2.87
C GLN A 29 8.66 13.82 2.43
N ASP A 30 8.61 14.11 1.13
CA ASP A 30 7.98 15.32 0.58
C ASP A 30 6.47 15.14 0.34
N VAL A 31 5.94 13.97 0.68
CA VAL A 31 4.52 13.66 0.55
C VAL A 31 3.68 14.58 1.43
N LYS A 32 2.71 15.25 0.80
CA LYS A 32 1.80 16.19 1.45
C LYS A 32 0.44 15.55 1.65
N VAL A 33 0.00 15.47 2.91
CA VAL A 33 -1.33 15.00 3.28
C VAL A 33 -2.33 16.15 3.15
N PRO A 34 -3.34 16.06 2.26
CA PRO A 34 -4.34 17.11 2.12
C PRO A 34 -5.15 17.28 3.41
N PHE A 35 -5.46 18.53 3.79
CA PHE A 35 -6.09 18.85 5.08
C PHE A 35 -7.40 18.08 5.35
N ALA A 36 -8.18 17.82 4.29
CA ALA A 36 -9.46 17.14 4.39
C ALA A 36 -9.34 15.60 4.52
N LEU A 37 -8.18 15.01 4.19
CA LEU A 37 -8.05 13.56 4.07
C LEU A 37 -8.31 12.84 5.39
N VAL A 38 -7.65 13.25 6.47
CA VAL A 38 -7.78 12.60 7.79
C VAL A 38 -9.22 12.70 8.34
N PRO A 39 -9.89 13.87 8.32
CA PRO A 39 -11.32 13.95 8.65
C PRO A 39 -12.21 13.06 7.79
N THR A 40 -11.98 13.00 6.47
CA THR A 40 -12.76 12.16 5.56
C THR A 40 -12.60 10.67 5.88
N LEU A 41 -11.36 10.20 6.07
CA LEU A 41 -11.08 8.80 6.42
C LEU A 41 -11.68 8.44 7.79
N ARG A 42 -11.66 9.36 8.76
CA ARG A 42 -12.30 9.15 10.06
C ARG A 42 -13.81 8.95 9.93
N SER A 43 -14.47 9.79 9.14
CA SER A 43 -15.91 9.67 8.88
C SER A 43 -16.25 8.36 8.18
N LEU A 44 -15.45 7.94 7.18
CA LEU A 44 -15.62 6.65 6.52
C LEU A 44 -15.37 5.48 7.47
N HIS A 45 -14.34 5.56 8.31
CA HIS A 45 -14.06 4.55 9.33
C HIS A 45 -15.24 4.36 10.30
N HIS A 46 -15.84 5.46 10.75
CA HIS A 46 -17.04 5.40 11.59
C HIS A 46 -18.24 4.81 10.83
N TYR A 47 -18.53 5.31 9.63
CA TYR A 47 -19.64 4.85 8.81
C TYR A 47 -19.57 3.35 8.47
N LEU A 48 -18.37 2.87 8.16
CA LEU A 48 -18.11 1.46 7.86
C LEU A 48 -17.89 0.62 9.12
N GLY A 49 -18.20 1.11 10.32
CA GLY A 49 -18.07 0.33 11.56
C GLY A 49 -16.66 -0.23 11.77
N GLY A 50 -15.64 0.56 11.44
CA GLY A 50 -14.23 0.22 11.60
C GLY A 50 -13.56 -0.47 10.42
N ALA A 51 -14.31 -0.90 9.40
CA ALA A 51 -13.79 -1.69 8.26
C ALA A 51 -13.08 -0.84 7.19
N VAL A 52 -12.09 -0.06 7.63
CA VAL A 52 -11.17 0.71 6.76
C VAL A 52 -9.74 0.35 7.11
N ALA A 53 -8.96 -0.10 6.12
CA ALA A 53 -7.55 -0.41 6.26
C ALA A 53 -6.70 0.26 5.17
N VAL A 54 -5.50 0.70 5.55
CA VAL A 54 -4.49 1.23 4.61
C VAL A 54 -3.53 0.11 4.21
N ILE A 55 -3.30 -0.11 2.92
CA ILE A 55 -2.45 -1.18 2.38
C ILE A 55 -1.33 -0.57 1.54
N SER A 56 -0.15 -0.37 2.12
CA SER A 56 0.93 0.43 1.53
C SER A 56 2.27 -0.31 1.47
N GLY A 57 3.18 0.18 0.61
CA GLY A 57 4.60 -0.15 0.65
C GLY A 57 5.38 0.56 1.76
N ARG A 58 4.78 1.58 2.39
CA ARG A 58 5.37 2.29 3.52
C ARG A 58 5.33 1.46 4.80
N PRO A 59 6.28 1.65 5.73
CA PRO A 59 6.16 1.17 7.11
C PRO A 59 4.93 1.74 7.82
N ILE A 60 4.35 0.97 8.74
CA ILE A 60 3.12 1.36 9.46
C ILE A 60 3.31 2.62 10.32
N ASP A 61 4.49 2.80 10.92
CA ASP A 61 4.80 4.00 11.71
C ASP A 61 4.78 5.27 10.84
N GLN A 62 5.30 5.20 9.62
CA GLN A 62 5.25 6.30 8.67
C GLN A 62 3.81 6.61 8.22
N ILE A 63 2.98 5.59 8.00
CA ILE A 63 1.55 5.78 7.69
C ILE A 63 0.85 6.51 8.85
N ASP A 64 1.14 6.12 10.09
CA ASP A 64 0.58 6.77 11.28
C ASP A 64 0.99 8.23 11.41
N ASP A 65 2.25 8.55 11.15
CA ASP A 65 2.76 9.92 11.21
C ASP A 65 2.03 10.83 10.21
N PHE A 66 1.73 10.33 9.02
CA PHE A 66 0.94 11.05 8.02
C PHE A 66 -0.54 11.19 8.41
N LEU A 67 -1.13 10.15 9.01
CA LEU A 67 -2.57 10.12 9.30
C LEU A 67 -2.94 10.63 10.70
N ARG A 68 -1.96 10.99 11.53
CA ARG A 68 -2.19 11.45 12.90
C ARG A 68 -3.27 12.54 12.99
N PRO A 69 -4.17 12.49 13.99
CA PRO A 69 -4.22 11.50 15.08
C PRO A 69 -4.99 10.22 14.72
N LEU A 70 -5.43 10.05 13.47
CA LEU A 70 -6.18 8.86 13.06
C LEU A 70 -5.23 7.67 12.95
N ARG A 71 -5.56 6.58 13.66
CA ARG A 71 -4.92 5.28 13.49
C ARG A 71 -5.92 4.27 12.96
N LEU A 72 -5.58 3.67 11.83
CA LEU A 72 -6.41 2.67 11.15
C LEU A 72 -5.76 1.28 11.27
N ALA A 73 -6.51 0.23 10.96
CA ALA A 73 -5.91 -1.02 10.54
C ALA A 73 -4.98 -0.73 9.34
N ALA A 74 -3.83 -1.39 9.29
CA ALA A 74 -2.84 -1.09 8.27
C ALA A 74 -2.03 -2.33 7.90
N ALA A 75 -1.68 -2.47 6.63
CA ALA A 75 -0.63 -3.34 6.18
C ALA A 75 0.47 -2.49 5.55
N GLY A 76 1.67 -2.55 6.12
CA GLY A 76 2.85 -1.84 5.65
C GLY A 76 3.81 -2.78 4.94
N VAL A 77 4.79 -2.20 4.25
CA VAL A 77 5.87 -2.94 3.56
C VAL A 77 5.29 -4.06 2.67
N HIS A 78 4.27 -3.71 1.89
CA HIS A 78 3.55 -4.63 1.00
C HIS A 78 2.95 -5.86 1.71
N GLY A 79 2.60 -5.74 2.99
CA GLY A 79 2.03 -6.83 3.79
C GLY A 79 3.01 -7.54 4.72
N ALA A 80 4.29 -7.12 4.76
CA ALA A 80 5.24 -7.66 5.74
C ALA A 80 4.96 -7.16 7.17
N GLU A 81 4.35 -5.98 7.31
CA GLU A 81 3.81 -5.50 8.57
C GLU A 81 2.28 -5.50 8.48
N ARG A 82 1.59 -5.91 9.55
CA ARG A 82 0.13 -5.83 9.62
C ARG A 82 -0.30 -5.44 11.02
N ARG A 83 -1.11 -4.39 11.12
CA ARG A 83 -1.82 -3.98 12.32
C ARG A 83 -3.31 -4.26 12.15
N SER A 84 -3.87 -5.11 13.01
CA SER A 84 -5.31 -5.43 13.02
C SER A 84 -6.15 -4.22 13.43
N ALA A 85 -7.48 -4.30 13.26
CA ALA A 85 -8.38 -3.26 13.76
C ALA A 85 -8.36 -3.12 15.30
N GLY A 86 -7.96 -4.18 16.02
CA GLY A 86 -7.73 -4.16 17.47
C GLY A 86 -6.39 -3.55 17.87
N GLY A 87 -5.51 -3.22 16.92
CA GLY A 87 -4.22 -2.60 17.16
C GLY A 87 -3.05 -3.57 17.36
N GLU A 88 -3.26 -4.87 17.23
CA GLU A 88 -2.19 -5.88 17.31
C GLU A 88 -1.29 -5.81 16.08
N LEU A 89 0.03 -5.68 16.29
CA LEU A 89 1.03 -5.65 15.23
C LEU A 89 1.63 -7.05 15.03
N THR A 90 1.50 -7.56 13.80
CA THR A 90 2.15 -8.79 13.33
C THR A 90 3.19 -8.43 12.28
N LEU A 91 4.37 -9.03 12.39
CA LEU A 91 5.41 -8.97 11.36
C LEU A 91 5.50 -10.34 10.70
N LEU A 92 5.51 -10.37 9.36
CA LEU A 92 5.88 -11.60 8.67
C LEU A 92 7.32 -11.94 9.04
N ALA A 93 7.53 -13.18 9.47
CA ALA A 93 8.87 -13.69 9.73
C ALA A 93 9.69 -13.59 8.45
N THR A 94 10.83 -12.90 8.53
CA THR A 94 11.77 -12.77 7.43
C THR A 94 12.98 -13.63 7.75
N HIS A 95 13.57 -14.24 6.72
CA HIS A 95 14.96 -14.67 6.87
C HIS A 95 15.86 -13.43 7.01
N PRO A 96 17.04 -13.54 7.63
CA PRO A 96 17.96 -12.41 7.78
C PRO A 96 18.29 -11.79 6.41
N LEU A 97 18.15 -10.46 6.30
CA LEU A 97 18.45 -9.71 5.07
C LEU A 97 19.94 -9.37 4.93
N ASP A 98 20.79 -9.84 5.85
CA ASP A 98 22.18 -9.40 5.97
C ASP A 98 22.99 -9.56 4.68
N LEU A 99 22.75 -10.65 3.93
CA LEU A 99 23.44 -10.91 2.66
C LEU A 99 23.02 -9.90 1.58
N VAL A 100 21.72 -9.65 1.46
CA VAL A 100 21.15 -8.69 0.52
C VAL A 100 21.58 -7.27 0.87
N GLU A 101 21.54 -6.91 2.16
CA GLU A 101 21.95 -5.60 2.63
C GLU A 101 23.43 -5.34 2.39
N ARG A 102 24.31 -6.32 2.66
CA ARG A 102 25.74 -6.21 2.35
C ARG A 102 25.98 -6.00 0.86
N ALA A 103 25.30 -6.76 0.00
CA ALA A 103 25.44 -6.62 -1.44
C ALA A 103 24.99 -5.23 -1.94
N ALA A 104 23.81 -4.77 -1.51
CA ALA A 104 23.28 -3.47 -1.88
C ALA A 104 24.17 -2.32 -1.40
N ARG A 105 24.63 -2.36 -0.14
CA ARG A 105 25.52 -1.33 0.42
C ARG A 105 26.87 -1.30 -0.26
N LYS A 106 27.44 -2.45 -0.60
CA LYS A 106 28.69 -2.54 -1.37
C LYS A 106 28.53 -1.87 -2.75
N LEU A 107 27.43 -2.15 -3.44
CA LEU A 107 27.16 -1.56 -4.74
C LEU A 107 26.94 -0.03 -4.64
N ALA A 108 26.16 0.42 -3.66
CA ALA A 108 25.93 1.85 -3.45
C ALA A 108 27.19 2.63 -3.08
N ALA A 109 28.15 1.99 -2.39
CA ALA A 109 29.45 2.61 -2.12
C ALA A 109 30.33 2.77 -3.38
N GLN A 110 30.08 1.99 -4.43
CA GLN A 110 30.86 2.03 -5.68
C GLN A 110 30.27 2.99 -6.72
N HIS A 111 29.00 3.35 -6.58
CA HIS A 111 28.28 4.13 -7.57
C HIS A 111 27.52 5.29 -6.92
N ALA A 112 27.96 6.51 -7.20
CA ALA A 112 27.21 7.71 -6.84
C ALA A 112 25.81 7.68 -7.48
N GLY A 113 24.79 8.07 -6.72
CA GLY A 113 23.38 8.07 -7.18
C GLY A 113 22.58 6.81 -6.82
N LEU A 114 23.22 5.77 -6.28
CA LEU A 114 22.52 4.66 -5.65
C LEU A 114 22.22 4.95 -4.18
N LEU A 115 21.02 4.60 -3.72
CA LEU A 115 20.62 4.77 -2.32
C LEU A 115 20.05 3.46 -1.77
N VAL A 116 20.57 3.03 -0.62
CA VAL A 116 20.05 1.88 0.12
C VAL A 116 19.15 2.38 1.25
N GLU A 117 17.93 1.89 1.29
CA GLU A 117 16.94 2.17 2.33
C GLU A 117 16.61 0.85 3.06
N SER A 118 16.97 0.76 4.34
CA SER A 118 16.59 -0.36 5.20
C SER A 118 15.24 -0.06 5.85
N LYS A 119 14.26 -0.93 5.63
CA LYS A 119 12.94 -0.89 6.26
C LYS A 119 12.83 -2.06 7.24
N ARG A 120 11.82 -2.04 8.12
CA ARG A 120 11.53 -3.19 8.97
C ARG A 120 11.17 -4.40 8.10
N GLY A 121 12.06 -5.38 8.04
CA GLY A 121 11.85 -6.63 7.29
C GLY A 121 11.98 -6.52 5.77
N SER A 122 12.40 -5.39 5.21
CA SER A 122 12.70 -5.25 3.77
C SER A 122 13.88 -4.30 3.51
N LEU A 123 14.42 -4.36 2.31
CA LEU A 123 15.52 -3.51 1.85
C LEU A 123 15.22 -3.01 0.44
N ALA A 124 15.31 -1.70 0.21
CA ALA A 124 15.15 -1.10 -1.10
C ALA A 124 16.48 -0.52 -1.61
N LEU A 125 16.82 -0.86 -2.85
CA LEU A 125 17.93 -0.27 -3.59
C LEU A 125 17.37 0.65 -4.68
N HIS A 126 17.48 1.95 -4.47
CA HIS A 126 17.01 2.98 -5.39
C HIS A 126 18.12 3.36 -6.36
N TYR A 127 17.78 3.44 -7.65
CA TYR A 127 18.67 3.84 -8.74
C TYR A 127 18.10 5.01 -9.55
N ARG A 128 17.20 5.79 -8.96
CA ARG A 128 16.57 6.95 -9.61
C ARG A 128 17.57 8.01 -10.08
N GLN A 129 18.65 8.22 -9.33
CA GLN A 129 19.69 9.20 -9.68
C GLN A 129 20.80 8.60 -10.58
N ALA A 130 20.73 7.30 -10.88
CA ALA A 130 21.61 6.61 -11.82
C ALA A 130 20.82 5.56 -12.63
N PRO A 131 19.85 5.99 -13.49
CA PRO A 131 18.97 5.08 -14.23
C PRO A 131 19.68 4.02 -15.06
N GLU A 132 20.87 4.37 -15.58
CA GLU A 132 21.74 3.50 -16.36
C GLU A 132 22.26 2.28 -15.58
N LEU A 133 22.19 2.30 -14.24
CA LEU A 133 22.64 1.22 -13.37
C LEU A 133 21.53 0.20 -13.05
N GLN A 134 20.35 0.29 -13.66
CA GLN A 134 19.21 -0.60 -13.37
C GLN A 134 19.60 -2.08 -13.46
N ASP A 135 20.22 -2.51 -14.57
CA ASP A 135 20.55 -3.92 -14.79
C ASP A 135 21.61 -4.41 -13.79
N LEU A 136 22.56 -3.56 -13.44
CA LEU A 136 23.57 -3.85 -12.43
C LEU A 136 22.95 -4.02 -11.03
N CYS A 137 22.04 -3.12 -10.66
CA CYS A 137 21.31 -3.22 -9.39
C CYS A 137 20.49 -4.50 -9.32
N LEU A 138 19.79 -4.84 -10.40
CA LEU A 138 18.95 -6.02 -10.47
C LEU A 138 19.77 -7.31 -10.41
N ALA A 139 20.91 -7.37 -11.09
CA ALA A 139 21.83 -8.50 -11.04
C ALA A 139 22.39 -8.71 -9.62
N ALA A 140 22.93 -7.65 -9.01
CA ALA A 140 23.51 -7.73 -7.66
C ALA A 140 22.49 -8.19 -6.61
N MET A 141 21.26 -7.68 -6.69
CA MET A 141 20.18 -8.07 -5.78
C MET A 141 19.73 -9.51 -6.03
N ARG A 142 19.66 -9.96 -7.30
CA ARG A 142 19.30 -11.35 -7.65
C ARG A 142 20.30 -12.34 -7.09
N ASP A 143 21.59 -12.08 -7.28
CA ASP A 143 22.66 -12.94 -6.78
C ASP A 143 22.61 -13.04 -5.26
N ALA A 144 22.39 -11.92 -4.56
CA ALA A 144 22.32 -11.92 -3.10
C ALA A 144 21.11 -12.66 -2.52
N VAL A 145 20.00 -12.73 -3.25
CA VAL A 145 18.78 -13.43 -2.82
C VAL A 145 18.88 -14.95 -2.99
N LEU A 146 19.77 -15.47 -3.86
CA LEU A 146 19.97 -16.92 -4.03
C LEU A 146 20.32 -17.63 -2.72
N ASP A 147 21.10 -16.97 -1.87
CA ASP A 147 21.51 -17.48 -0.55
C ASP A 147 20.58 -17.00 0.60
N SER A 148 19.44 -16.39 0.27
CA SER A 148 18.47 -15.84 1.23
C SER A 148 17.09 -16.48 1.01
N PRO A 149 16.89 -17.75 1.43
CA PRO A 149 15.61 -18.44 1.23
C PRO A 149 14.45 -17.63 1.82
N GLY A 150 13.28 -17.70 1.20
CA GLY A 150 12.09 -16.98 1.65
C GLY A 150 12.13 -15.46 1.47
N ILE A 151 13.15 -14.90 0.82
CA ILE A 151 13.18 -13.51 0.33
C ILE A 151 12.85 -13.50 -1.17
N THR A 152 12.09 -12.50 -1.62
CA THR A 152 11.80 -12.26 -3.04
C THR A 152 12.15 -10.83 -3.42
N LEU A 153 12.39 -10.64 -4.72
CA LEU A 153 12.64 -9.33 -5.29
C LEU A 153 11.38 -8.77 -5.96
N LEU A 154 11.12 -7.50 -5.71
CA LEU A 154 10.12 -6.70 -6.39
C LEU A 154 10.82 -5.56 -7.13
N GLN A 155 10.62 -5.50 -8.45
CA GLN A 155 11.09 -4.39 -9.25
C GLN A 155 9.99 -3.32 -9.30
N GLY A 156 10.27 -2.16 -8.73
CA GLY A 156 9.42 -0.98 -8.78
C GLY A 156 9.99 0.09 -9.71
N LYS A 157 9.32 1.24 -9.76
CA LYS A 157 9.77 2.40 -10.55
C LYS A 157 11.07 2.97 -9.98
N MET A 158 12.19 2.68 -10.65
CA MET A 158 13.54 3.10 -10.26
C MET A 158 14.04 2.54 -8.93
N VAL A 159 13.55 1.36 -8.53
CA VAL A 159 13.91 0.67 -7.28
C VAL A 159 13.85 -0.85 -7.43
N VAL A 160 14.75 -1.57 -6.77
CA VAL A 160 14.65 -3.03 -6.54
C VAL A 160 14.50 -3.25 -5.03
N GLU A 161 13.41 -3.88 -4.60
CA GLU A 161 13.14 -4.18 -3.19
C GLU A 161 13.30 -5.68 -2.92
N ALA A 162 14.03 -6.02 -1.86
CA ALA A 162 14.06 -7.35 -1.28
C ALA A 162 13.16 -7.41 -0.05
N LYS A 163 12.23 -8.36 -0.03
CA LYS A 163 11.20 -8.48 1.01
C LYS A 163 10.84 -9.96 1.25
N PRO A 164 10.07 -10.28 2.30
CA PRO A 164 9.65 -11.66 2.55
C PRO A 164 8.77 -12.17 1.41
N GLY A 165 9.02 -13.39 0.95
CA GLY A 165 8.32 -13.97 -0.21
C GLY A 165 6.82 -14.10 -0.03
N GLY A 166 6.35 -14.22 1.21
CA GLY A 166 4.92 -14.22 1.54
C GLY A 166 4.25 -12.84 1.53
N ALA A 167 5.02 -11.74 1.46
CA ALA A 167 4.50 -10.39 1.58
C ALA A 167 3.88 -9.90 0.26
N SER A 168 2.56 -9.79 0.23
CA SER A 168 1.83 -9.11 -0.83
C SER A 168 0.62 -8.35 -0.28
N LYS A 169 0.21 -7.28 -0.99
CA LYS A 169 -1.02 -6.54 -0.67
C LYS A 169 -2.25 -7.44 -0.73
N GLY A 170 -2.31 -8.34 -1.71
CA GLY A 170 -3.40 -9.33 -1.82
C GLY A 170 -3.48 -10.26 -0.61
N ARG A 171 -2.35 -10.79 -0.14
CA ARG A 171 -2.35 -11.63 1.07
C ARG A 171 -2.76 -10.85 2.32
N ALA A 172 -2.28 -9.62 2.49
CA ALA A 172 -2.69 -8.76 3.60
C ALA A 172 -4.20 -8.50 3.60
N ILE A 173 -4.79 -8.24 2.43
CA ILE A 173 -6.24 -8.09 2.27
C ILE A 173 -6.97 -9.39 2.63
N GLU A 174 -6.49 -10.53 2.14
CA GLU A 174 -7.07 -11.85 2.46
C GLU A 174 -7.02 -12.16 3.96
N ASP A 175 -5.96 -11.77 4.65
CA ASP A 175 -5.84 -11.93 6.10
C ASP A 175 -6.81 -10.99 6.85
N PHE A 176 -6.96 -9.73 6.42
CA PHE A 176 -7.98 -8.83 6.99
C PHE A 176 -9.39 -9.38 6.81
N LEU A 177 -9.73 -9.92 5.64
CA LEU A 177 -11.06 -10.46 5.36
C LEU A 177 -11.43 -11.69 6.21
N ARG A 178 -10.49 -12.25 6.98
CA ARG A 178 -10.75 -13.34 7.94
C ARG A 178 -11.03 -12.85 9.36
N GLU A 179 -10.83 -11.56 9.66
CA GLU A 179 -10.98 -11.01 11.00
C GLU A 179 -12.02 -9.87 11.06
N PRO A 180 -12.70 -9.67 12.21
CA PRO A 180 -13.52 -8.50 12.42
C PRO A 180 -12.71 -7.20 12.36
N PRO A 181 -13.28 -6.07 11.90
CA PRO A 181 -14.66 -5.93 11.41
C PRO A 181 -14.82 -6.25 9.92
N PHE A 182 -13.77 -6.71 9.22
CA PHE A 182 -13.78 -6.92 7.76
C PHE A 182 -14.45 -8.23 7.34
N ALA A 183 -14.42 -9.25 8.20
CA ALA A 183 -15.01 -10.56 7.90
C ALA A 183 -16.51 -10.46 7.51
N GLY A 184 -16.88 -11.16 6.44
CA GLY A 184 -18.26 -11.20 5.92
C GLY A 184 -18.70 -9.98 5.10
N ARG A 185 -17.80 -9.02 4.86
CA ARG A 185 -18.08 -7.80 4.08
C ARG A 185 -17.62 -7.93 2.64
N THR A 186 -18.20 -7.12 1.76
CA THR A 186 -17.77 -7.02 0.36
C THR A 186 -16.49 -6.15 0.28
N PRO A 187 -15.36 -6.69 -0.19
CA PRO A 187 -14.13 -5.91 -0.25
C PRO A 187 -14.14 -4.92 -1.42
N LEU A 188 -13.68 -3.70 -1.16
CA LEU A 188 -13.36 -2.68 -2.16
C LEU A 188 -11.91 -2.26 -1.95
N PHE A 189 -11.06 -2.48 -2.96
CA PHE A 189 -9.66 -2.06 -2.90
C PHE A 189 -9.36 -1.00 -3.96
N VAL A 190 -8.70 0.08 -3.54
CA VAL A 190 -8.29 1.19 -4.40
C VAL A 190 -6.77 1.34 -4.36
N GLY A 191 -6.13 1.41 -5.53
CA GLY A 191 -4.66 1.51 -5.67
C GLY A 191 -4.20 2.05 -7.02
N ASP A 192 -2.93 2.41 -7.17
CA ASP A 192 -2.39 3.10 -8.36
C ASP A 192 -1.21 2.38 -9.03
N ASP A 193 -0.60 1.38 -8.41
CA ASP A 193 0.66 0.79 -8.87
C ASP A 193 0.53 -0.71 -9.21
N VAL A 194 1.57 -1.28 -9.81
CA VAL A 194 1.64 -2.70 -10.20
C VAL A 194 1.48 -3.62 -8.99
N THR A 195 1.91 -3.18 -7.81
CA THR A 195 1.76 -3.98 -6.58
C THR A 195 0.29 -4.12 -6.14
N ASP A 196 -0.57 -3.21 -6.59
CA ASP A 196 -2.01 -3.23 -6.29
C ASP A 196 -2.78 -4.21 -7.16
N GLU A 197 -2.24 -4.59 -8.32
CA GLU A 197 -2.89 -5.55 -9.24
C GLU A 197 -3.14 -6.90 -8.57
N VAL A 198 -2.22 -7.34 -7.70
CA VAL A 198 -2.41 -8.55 -6.87
C VAL A 198 -3.57 -8.35 -5.88
N GLY A 199 -3.69 -7.15 -5.30
CA GLY A 199 -4.79 -6.80 -4.41
C GLY A 199 -6.14 -6.75 -5.14
N PHE A 200 -6.20 -6.16 -6.34
CA PHE A 200 -7.41 -6.13 -7.17
C PHE A 200 -7.88 -7.54 -7.51
N ALA A 201 -6.96 -8.41 -7.94
CA ALA A 201 -7.25 -9.80 -8.20
C ALA A 201 -7.78 -10.53 -6.96
N SER A 202 -7.19 -10.30 -5.78
CA SER A 202 -7.64 -10.91 -4.51
C SER A 202 -9.05 -10.48 -4.12
N VAL A 203 -9.39 -9.18 -4.18
CA VAL A 203 -10.74 -8.72 -3.83
C VAL A 203 -11.79 -9.19 -4.84
N GLN A 204 -11.47 -9.18 -6.13
CA GLN A 204 -12.42 -9.58 -7.19
C GLN A 204 -12.71 -11.09 -7.15
N ARG A 205 -11.74 -11.91 -6.74
CA ARG A 205 -11.92 -13.37 -6.59
C ARG A 205 -12.99 -13.74 -5.56
N VAL A 206 -13.22 -12.86 -4.58
CA VAL A 206 -14.21 -13.06 -3.51
C VAL A 206 -15.47 -12.19 -3.71
N GLY A 207 -15.72 -11.73 -4.94
CA GLY A 207 -16.90 -10.94 -5.29
C GLY A 207 -16.83 -9.46 -4.90
N GLY A 208 -15.65 -8.97 -4.55
CA GLY A 208 -15.38 -7.56 -4.33
C GLY A 208 -14.96 -6.82 -5.61
N MET A 209 -14.44 -5.61 -5.43
CA MET A 209 -14.17 -4.68 -6.53
C MET A 209 -12.78 -4.05 -6.37
N GLY A 210 -11.99 -4.08 -7.45
CA GLY A 210 -10.77 -3.30 -7.56
C GLY A 210 -11.03 -1.97 -8.29
N VAL A 211 -10.41 -0.89 -7.83
CA VAL A 211 -10.45 0.42 -8.48
C VAL A 211 -9.02 0.94 -8.69
N LYS A 212 -8.64 1.11 -9.95
CA LYS A 212 -7.35 1.68 -10.33
C LYS A 212 -7.38 3.21 -10.26
N VAL A 213 -6.38 3.83 -9.67
CA VAL A 213 -6.11 5.26 -9.79
C VAL A 213 -5.04 5.49 -10.86
N GLY A 214 -5.23 6.50 -11.70
CA GLY A 214 -4.27 6.84 -12.76
C GLY A 214 -4.44 6.00 -14.03
N GLU A 215 -3.41 6.03 -14.89
CA GLU A 215 -3.37 5.34 -16.18
C GLU A 215 -2.79 3.92 -16.09
N GLY A 216 -2.49 3.29 -17.22
CA GLY A 216 -1.85 1.96 -17.30
C GLY A 216 -2.84 0.78 -17.35
N ALA A 217 -2.36 -0.35 -17.88
CA ALA A 217 -3.14 -1.60 -17.90
C ALA A 217 -3.46 -2.05 -16.47
N THR A 218 -4.66 -2.62 -16.26
CA THR A 218 -5.10 -3.05 -14.94
C THR A 218 -6.15 -4.16 -15.04
N VAL A 219 -6.18 -5.04 -14.04
CA VAL A 219 -7.27 -6.01 -13.83
C VAL A 219 -8.41 -5.42 -12.99
N ALA A 220 -8.25 -4.21 -12.47
CA ALA A 220 -9.27 -3.53 -11.68
C ALA A 220 -10.55 -3.33 -12.49
N TRP A 221 -11.68 -3.54 -11.82
CA TRP A 221 -13.02 -3.41 -12.40
C TRP A 221 -13.35 -1.98 -12.87
N GLN A 222 -12.89 -0.96 -12.13
CA GLN A 222 -13.09 0.45 -12.50
C GLN A 222 -11.80 1.27 -12.37
N ARG A 223 -11.81 2.46 -12.97
CA ARG A 223 -10.73 3.44 -12.89
C ARG A 223 -11.23 4.81 -12.41
N ILE A 224 -10.38 5.47 -11.64
CA ILE A 224 -10.47 6.89 -11.29
C ILE A 224 -9.22 7.58 -11.84
N ALA A 225 -9.41 8.72 -12.52
CA ALA A 225 -8.34 9.34 -13.29
C ALA A 225 -7.14 9.78 -12.46
N THR A 226 -7.36 10.33 -11.26
CA THR A 226 -6.30 10.95 -10.45
C THR A 226 -6.53 10.76 -8.94
N PRO A 227 -5.46 10.83 -8.12
CA PRO A 227 -5.59 10.81 -6.66
C PRO A 227 -6.47 11.97 -6.14
N GLN A 228 -6.37 13.16 -6.76
CA GLN A 228 -7.21 14.32 -6.42
C GLN A 228 -8.70 14.00 -6.63
N ARG A 229 -9.04 13.39 -7.78
CA ARG A 229 -10.42 13.00 -8.06
C ARG A 229 -10.89 11.94 -7.07
N PHE A 230 -10.06 10.96 -6.75
CA PHE A 230 -10.41 9.94 -5.77
C PHE A 230 -10.71 10.55 -4.39
N ARG A 231 -9.88 11.51 -3.93
CA ARG A 231 -10.14 12.24 -2.68
C ARG A 231 -11.46 13.03 -2.69
N GLN A 232 -11.82 13.62 -3.83
CA GLN A 232 -13.12 14.30 -3.99
C GLN A 232 -14.27 13.30 -3.87
N GLU A 233 -14.17 12.16 -4.54
CA GLU A 233 -15.17 11.08 -4.47
C GLU A 233 -15.36 10.55 -3.03
N LEU A 234 -14.27 10.44 -2.23
CA LEU A 234 -14.38 10.10 -0.81
C LEU A 234 -15.12 11.18 0.01
N GLN A 235 -14.88 12.46 -0.30
CA GLN A 235 -15.57 13.57 0.37
C GLN A 235 -17.05 13.62 0.01
N ASP A 236 -17.38 13.46 -1.26
CA ASP A 236 -18.76 13.38 -1.76
C ASP A 236 -19.50 12.20 -1.12
N ALA A 237 -18.83 11.06 -0.98
CA ALA A 237 -19.37 9.91 -0.28
C ALA A 237 -19.70 10.21 1.19
N VAL A 238 -18.85 10.95 1.90
CA VAL A 238 -19.12 11.36 3.29
C VAL A 238 -20.27 12.40 3.34
N ALA A 239 -20.29 13.37 2.43
CA ALA A 239 -21.33 14.40 2.35
C ALA A 239 -22.72 13.80 2.08
N ALA A 240 -22.82 12.85 1.14
CA ALA A 240 -24.07 12.17 0.81
C ALA A 240 -24.67 11.38 1.98
N ARG A 241 -23.83 10.96 2.94
CA ARG A 241 -24.22 10.17 4.12
C ARG A 241 -24.56 11.04 5.32
N THR A 242 -23.85 12.14 5.51
CA THR A 242 -24.16 13.15 6.55
C THR A 242 -25.46 13.90 6.23
N GLY A 243 -25.73 14.20 4.95
CA GLY A 243 -26.99 14.84 4.53
C GLY A 243 -28.24 13.96 4.64
N LYS A 244 -28.10 12.63 4.65
CA LYS A 244 -29.20 11.68 4.87
C LYS A 244 -29.53 11.45 6.35
N ALA A 245 -28.62 11.77 7.27
CA ALA A 245 -28.83 11.58 8.71
C ALA A 245 -29.68 12.69 9.37
N VAL A 246 -30.01 13.76 8.63
CA VAL A 246 -30.78 14.93 9.11
C VAL A 246 -32.18 14.98 8.48
N ARG A 247 -32.67 13.88 7.92
CA ARG A 247 -34.04 13.74 7.39
C ARG A 247 -34.75 12.56 8.00
#